data_AF-A0A933IM70-F1
#
_entry.id   AF-A0A933IM70-F1
#
_cell.length_a   1.000
_cell.length_b   1.000
_cell.length_c   1.000
_cell.angle_alpha   90.00
_cell.angle_beta   90.00
_cell.angle_gamma   90.00
#
_symmetry.space_group_name_H-M   'P 1'
#
loop_
_entity.id
_entity.type
_entity.pdbx_description
1 polymer ?
#
loop_
_entity_poly.entity_id
_entity_poly.type
_entity_poly.pdbx_seq_one_letter_code
_entity_poly.pdbx_strand_id
1 'polypeptide(L)' 'MWRRVIYDAGRSNLPALKWEASHDEKVCSECAKHDGRVFYGHEYDLLNQLKMHVGCRCNLMPVRNV' A
#
# COMPACT_ATOMS: atom_id res chain seq x y z
N MET A 1 -7.18 0.38 9.32
CA MET A 1 -7.89 0.00 8.08
C MET A 1 -6.94 -0.70 7.10
N TRP A 2 -5.79 -0.13 6.76
CA TRP A 2 -4.85 -0.69 5.78
C TRP A 2 -4.31 -2.10 6.08
N ARG A 3 -4.00 -2.44 7.34
CA ARG A 3 -3.59 -3.81 7.72
C ARG A 3 -4.61 -4.87 7.32
N ARG A 4 -5.90 -4.51 7.35
CA ARG A 4 -6.98 -5.39 6.91
C ARG A 4 -6.95 -5.60 5.39
N VAL A 5 -6.67 -4.55 4.61
CA VAL A 5 -6.48 -4.66 3.15
C VAL A 5 -5.37 -5.64 2.80
N ILE A 6 -4.22 -5.55 3.49
CA ILE A 6 -3.10 -6.47 3.28
C ILE A 6 -3.46 -7.90 3.68
N TYR A 7 -4.10 -8.07 4.83
CA TYR A 7 -4.56 -9.39 5.30
C TYR A 7 -5.53 -10.03 4.30
N ASP A 8 -6.53 -9.27 3.84
CA ASP A 8 -7.53 -9.73 2.87
C ASP A 8 -6.87 -10.03 1.51
N ALA A 9 -5.87 -9.24 1.10
CA ALA A 9 -5.09 -9.48 -0.12
C ALA A 9 -4.29 -10.77 -0.06
N GLY A 10 -3.61 -11.04 1.07
CA GLY A 10 -2.89 -12.29 1.29
C GLY A 10 -3.82 -13.50 1.22
N ARG A 11 -4.99 -13.42 1.88
CA ARG A 11 -5.99 -14.51 1.86
C ARG A 11 -6.61 -14.73 0.48
N SER A 12 -6.75 -13.68 -0.31
CA SER A 12 -7.36 -13.74 -1.65
C SER A 12 -6.36 -14.10 -2.75
N ASN A 13 -5.11 -14.44 -2.40
CA ASN A 13 -4.02 -14.68 -3.35
C ASN A 13 -3.82 -13.52 -4.34
N LEU A 14 -4.04 -12.27 -3.90
CA LEU A 14 -3.73 -11.11 -4.73
C LEU A 14 -2.20 -11.08 -4.96
N PRO A 15 -1.73 -11.03 -6.21
CA PRO A 15 -0.31 -11.18 -6.49
C PRO A 15 0.49 -9.95 -6.08
N ALA A 16 -0.12 -8.77 -6.08
CA ALA A 16 0.51 -7.55 -5.60
C ALA A 16 -0.49 -6.45 -5.19
N LEU A 17 0.03 -5.50 -4.41
CA LEU A 17 -0.62 -4.24 -4.05
C LEU A 17 0.28 -3.07 -4.47
N LYS A 18 -0.28 -2.07 -5.15
CA LYS A 18 0.41 -0.83 -5.50
C LYS A 18 0.06 0.26 -4.49
N TRP A 19 1.07 0.95 -3.99
CA TRP A 19 0.89 2.15 -3.19
C TRP A 19 0.64 3.35 -4.09
N GLU A 20 -0.45 4.07 -3.85
CA GLU A 20 -0.79 5.30 -4.58
C GLU A 20 -1.04 6.44 -3.61
N ALA A 21 -0.34 7.55 -3.79
CA ALA A 21 -0.51 8.78 -3.04
C ALA A 21 -1.18 9.85 -3.92
N SER A 22 -2.07 10.67 -3.36
CA SER A 22 -2.83 11.68 -4.13
C SER A 22 -2.03 12.91 -4.61
N HIS A 23 -0.71 12.92 -4.42
CA HIS A 23 0.23 14.02 -4.74
C HIS A 23 -0.19 15.42 -4.24
N ASP A 24 -1.11 15.50 -3.30
CA ASP A 24 -1.53 16.75 -2.68
C ASP A 24 -0.74 17.04 -1.40
N GLU A 25 -0.88 18.26 -0.89
CA GLU A 25 -0.28 18.73 0.36
C GLU A 25 -0.68 17.92 1.61
N LYS A 26 -1.64 17.00 1.49
CA LYS A 26 -2.09 16.11 2.57
C LYS A 26 -1.36 14.78 2.55
N VAL A 27 -0.44 14.55 1.60
CA VAL A 27 0.47 13.41 1.62
C VAL A 27 1.75 13.80 2.34
N CYS A 28 2.09 13.08 3.41
CA CYS A 28 3.37 13.28 4.08
C CYS A 28 4.55 12.78 3.23
N SER A 29 5.74 13.35 3.44
CA SER A 29 6.96 13.01 2.70
C SER A 29 7.31 11.52 2.73
N GLU A 30 7.06 10.83 3.86
CA GLU A 30 7.32 9.39 3.98
C GLU A 30 6.38 8.55 3.10
N CYS A 31 5.08 8.89 3.04
CA CYS A 31 4.14 8.16 2.19
C CYS A 31 4.34 8.49 0.70
N ALA A 32 4.83 9.69 0.38
CA ALA A 32 5.16 10.08 -1.00
C ALA A 32 6.32 9.25 -1.57
N LYS A 33 7.31 8.86 -0.74
CA LYS A 33 8.45 8.01 -1.16
C LYS A 33 8.03 6.63 -1.66
N HIS A 34 6.86 6.16 -1.25
CA HIS A 34 6.32 4.86 -1.65
C HIS A 34 5.36 4.96 -2.84
N ASP A 35 5.07 6.17 -3.32
CA ASP A 35 4.15 6.33 -4.43
C ASP A 35 4.62 5.57 -5.68
N GLY A 36 3.67 4.87 -6.31
CA GLY A 36 3.92 4.02 -7.46
C GLY A 36 4.56 2.67 -7.13
N ARG A 37 5.04 2.45 -5.90
CA ARG A 37 5.69 1.18 -5.52
C ARG A 37 4.69 0.04 -5.53
N VAL A 38 5.05 -1.04 -6.20
CA VAL A 38 4.33 -2.32 -6.16
C VAL A 38 4.98 -3.20 -5.10
N PHE A 39 4.15 -3.75 -4.22
CA PHE A 39 4.53 -4.74 -3.23
C PHE A 39 3.94 -6.08 -3.65
N TYR A 40 4.79 -7.04 -3.97
CA TYR A 40 4.35 -8.38 -4.32
C TYR A 40 3.90 -9.16 -3.09
N GLY A 41 3.19 -10.27 -3.28
CA GLY A 41 2.67 -11.08 -2.17
C GLY A 41 3.72 -11.48 -1.12
N HIS A 42 4.95 -11.76 -1.55
CA HIS A 42 6.06 -12.08 -0.65
C HIS A 42 6.60 -10.87 0.14
N GLU A 43 6.23 -9.64 -0.24
CA GLU A 43 6.57 -8.40 0.46
C GLU A 43 5.43 -7.90 1.36
N TYR A 44 4.30 -8.62 1.49
CA TYR A 44 3.18 -8.16 2.31
C TYR A 44 3.55 -7.99 3.79
N ASP A 45 4.45 -8.80 4.32
CA ASP A 45 4.96 -8.62 5.68
C ASP A 45 5.77 -7.34 5.83
N LEU A 46 6.58 -7.00 4.82
CA LEU A 46 7.31 -5.72 4.77
C LEU A 46 6.32 -4.55 4.66
N LEU A 47 5.33 -4.65 3.77
CA LEU A 47 4.29 -3.64 3.60
C LEU A 47 3.54 -3.41 4.92
N ASN A 48 3.24 -4.47 5.67
CA ASN A 48 2.56 -4.43 6.97
C ASN A 48 3.38 -3.76 8.10
N GLN A 49 4.68 -3.56 7.89
CA GLN A 49 5.55 -2.82 8.82
C GLN A 49 5.59 -1.32 8.51
N LEU A 50 5.21 -0.89 7.29
CA LEU A 50 5.22 0.52 6.91
C LEU A 50 4.16 1.30 7.70
N LYS A 51 4.53 2.47 8.23
CA LYS A 51 3.58 3.33 8.95
C LYS A 51 2.83 4.21 7.96
N MET A 52 1.56 3.91 7.71
CA MET A 52 0.63 4.88 7.13
C MET A 52 0.24 5.91 8.19
N HIS A 53 0.54 7.18 7.92
CA HIS A 53 0.18 8.29 8.79
C HIS A 53 -1.32 8.60 8.68
N VAL A 54 -1.97 8.78 9.83
CA VAL A 54 -3.41 9.13 9.88
C VAL A 54 -3.62 10.48 9.19
N GLY A 55 -4.64 10.56 8.32
CA GLY A 55 -4.94 11.75 7.53
C GLY A 55 -4.15 11.85 6.21
N CYS A 56 -3.15 10.99 6.00
CA CYS A 56 -2.44 10.91 4.72
C CYS A 56 -3.35 10.28 3.66
N ARG A 57 -3.42 10.91 2.48
CA ARG A 57 -4.22 10.43 1.34
C ARG A 57 -3.45 9.44 0.48
N CYS A 58 -3.15 8.28 1.06
CA CYS A 58 -2.52 7.15 0.38
C CYS A 58 -3.41 5.91 0.40
N ASN A 59 -3.36 5.13 -0.67
CA ASN A 59 -4.18 3.93 -0.89
C ASN A 59 -3.31 2.74 -1.30
N LEU A 60 -3.87 1.54 -1.08
CA LEU A 60 -3.33 0.29 -1.61
C LEU A 60 -4.28 -0.24 -2.67
N MET A 61 -3.82 -0.25 -3.92
CA MET A 61 -4.60 -0.67 -5.07
C MET A 61 -4.21 -2.10 -5.47
N PRO A 62 -5.17 -3.01 -5.67
CA PRO A 62 -4.86 -4.36 -6.12
C PRO A 62 -4.30 -4.34 -7.55
N VAL A 63 -3.18 -5.03 -7.74
CA VAL A 63 -2.62 -5.29 -9.07
C VAL A 63 -2.87 -6.76 -9.38
N ARG A 64 -3.61 -7.03 -10.46
CA ARG A 64 -4.04 -8.39 -10.84
C ARG A 64 -3.23 -8.99 -12.00
N ASN A 65 -2.60 -8.13 -12.79
CA ASN A 65 -1.74 -8.51 -13.90
C ASN A 65 -0.34 -7.97 -13.56
N VAL A 66 0.53 -8.84 -13.08
CA VAL A 66 1.96 -8.57 -12.85
C VAL A 66 2.79 -9.53 -13.67
#